data_AF-A0A9P9EN56-F1
#
_entry.id   AF-A0A9P9EN56-F1
#
_cell.length_a   1.000
_cell.length_b   1.000
_cell.length_c   1.000
_cell.angle_alpha   90.00
_cell.angle_beta   90.00
_cell.angle_gamma   90.00
#
_symmetry.space_group_name_H-M   'P 1'
#
loop_
_entity.id
_entity.type
_entity.pdbx_description
1 polymer ?
#
loop_
_entity_poly.entity_id
_entity_poly.type
_entity_poly.pdbx_seq_one_letter_code
_entity_poly.pdbx_strand_id
1 'polypeptide(L)'
;ALVISFDIDSILGFVDSPAAAVHGIRFHSAPQYYQNIGTDVHLTLDRVDPDQGRPRLIPSRLKDVPHFIFAKIEGANFITFHLFFPHLPCYHDFNRLTDEQLSRWFDNIFYPAVRQVYDVDRPQHLPASYRHALATCRAPQVEDRLLETPSYRSQLRMSYFLPPQGLQQLWDNILAAIRQPGSQDFRDPELFVEAKGTKLLFKYPDAPSDLLAVMESFDSKLHRVLDFSHVCSDRFYIDVGKETCPPHSGPVARDSNVSSHEAQTYLWRRCCIRRHLNQLYDGNTPKSDQNFYHESMLRDAGGMTTLTPPSSRLCRGGIRYGQMYSLTKEMIDAARTFPFQNPDLRHMALDPQLR
;
A
#
# COMPACT_ATOMS: atom_id res chain seq x y z
N ALA A 1 -13.01 13.51 30.14
CA ALA A 1 -11.56 13.40 29.83
C ALA A 1 -11.40 13.13 28.35
N LEU A 2 -10.32 13.60 27.72
CA LEU A 2 -9.99 13.22 26.34
C LEU A 2 -9.73 11.72 26.27
N VAL A 3 -10.20 11.07 25.22
CA VAL A 3 -9.93 9.65 24.97
C VAL A 3 -8.78 9.55 23.99
N ILE A 4 -7.75 8.79 24.33
CA ILE A 4 -6.65 8.48 23.41
C ILE A 4 -6.84 7.05 22.92
N SER A 5 -6.70 6.83 21.62
CA SER A 5 -6.81 5.52 20.99
C SER A 5 -5.69 5.37 19.96
N PHE A 6 -5.23 4.15 19.74
CA PHE A 6 -4.21 3.83 18.74
C PHE A 6 -4.77 2.90 17.66
N ASP A 7 -4.14 2.90 16.49
CA ASP A 7 -4.37 1.94 15.41
C ASP A 7 -3.10 1.64 14.64
N ILE A 8 -3.20 0.64 13.75
CA ILE A 8 -2.25 0.39 12.68
C ILE A 8 -2.96 0.63 11.36
N ASP A 9 -2.60 1.71 10.68
CA ASP A 9 -3.23 2.16 9.44
C ASP A 9 -2.74 1.34 8.23
N SER A 10 -1.46 0.95 8.24
CA SER A 10 -0.85 0.13 7.22
C SER A 10 0.39 -0.63 7.69
N ILE A 11 0.76 -1.65 6.92
CA ILE A 11 1.95 -2.49 7.10
C ILE A 11 2.66 -2.55 5.75
N LEU A 12 3.97 -2.32 5.77
CA LEU A 12 4.81 -2.31 4.57
C LEU A 12 6.08 -3.07 4.88
N GLY A 13 6.47 -4.05 4.06
CA GLY A 13 7.77 -4.67 4.28
C GLY A 13 8.17 -5.66 3.23
N PHE A 14 9.41 -6.14 3.34
CA PHE A 14 9.93 -7.15 2.42
C PHE A 14 9.91 -8.53 3.04
N VAL A 15 9.70 -9.54 2.19
CA VAL A 15 9.82 -10.95 2.55
C VAL A 15 10.78 -11.64 1.60
N ASP A 16 11.45 -12.68 2.06
CA ASP A 16 12.39 -13.43 1.23
C ASP A 16 11.70 -14.47 0.33
N SER A 17 10.43 -14.81 0.60
CA SER A 17 9.71 -15.91 -0.04
C SER A 17 8.18 -15.74 0.09
N PRO A 18 7.38 -16.20 -0.88
CA PRO A 18 5.93 -16.29 -0.74
C PRO A 18 5.50 -17.31 0.32
N ALA A 19 6.43 -18.18 0.78
CA ALA A 19 6.21 -19.08 1.91
C ALA A 19 5.89 -18.35 3.22
N ALA A 20 6.15 -17.03 3.29
CA ALA A 20 5.64 -16.17 4.35
C ALA A 20 4.11 -16.29 4.54
N ALA A 21 3.34 -16.66 3.51
CA ALA A 21 1.90 -16.86 3.64
C ALA A 21 1.53 -18.22 4.26
N VAL A 22 1.15 -18.20 5.54
CA VAL A 22 0.86 -19.40 6.37
C VAL A 22 -0.21 -20.29 5.74
N HIS A 23 -1.22 -19.70 5.09
CA HIS A 23 -2.35 -20.42 4.50
C HIS A 23 -2.28 -20.54 2.98
N GLY A 24 -1.16 -20.15 2.37
CA GLY A 24 -1.00 -20.10 0.93
C GLY A 24 -1.39 -18.75 0.32
N ILE A 25 -1.37 -18.70 -1.01
CA ILE A 25 -1.57 -17.46 -1.76
C ILE A 25 -2.64 -17.60 -2.85
N ARG A 26 -3.27 -16.48 -3.21
CA ARG A 26 -4.05 -16.33 -4.43
C ARG A 26 -3.29 -15.44 -5.40
N PHE A 27 -2.59 -16.03 -6.37
CA PHE A 27 -1.81 -15.26 -7.34
C PHE A 27 -2.66 -14.74 -8.50
N HIS A 28 -2.23 -13.65 -9.11
CA HIS A 28 -2.88 -13.04 -10.27
C HIS A 28 -2.12 -13.40 -11.54
N SER A 29 -2.78 -14.14 -12.43
CA SER A 29 -2.22 -14.55 -13.74
C SER A 29 -2.19 -13.45 -14.80
N ALA A 30 -2.96 -12.37 -14.57
CA ALA A 30 -3.03 -11.19 -15.42
C ALA A 30 -3.12 -9.95 -14.51
N PRO A 31 -1.97 -9.41 -14.06
CA PRO A 31 -1.92 -8.33 -13.10
C PRO A 31 -2.60 -7.05 -13.60
N GLN A 32 -3.21 -6.30 -12.68
CA GLN A 32 -3.91 -5.06 -13.01
C GLN A 32 -3.10 -3.84 -12.59
N TYR A 33 -2.60 -3.09 -13.57
CA TYR A 33 -1.62 -2.02 -13.33
C TYR A 33 -2.11 -0.86 -12.47
N TYR A 34 -3.43 -0.61 -12.39
CA TYR A 34 -3.96 0.42 -11.51
C TYR A 34 -3.76 0.10 -10.02
N GLN A 35 -3.40 -1.15 -9.69
CA GLN A 35 -3.11 -1.61 -8.34
C GLN A 35 -1.62 -1.50 -8.00
N ASN A 36 -0.77 -1.11 -8.95
CA ASN A 36 0.63 -0.83 -8.64
C ASN A 36 0.73 0.33 -7.65
N ILE A 37 1.81 0.34 -6.87
CA ILE A 37 2.15 1.45 -5.98
C ILE A 37 2.41 2.68 -6.86
N GLY A 38 1.43 3.58 -6.89
CA GLY A 38 1.51 4.83 -7.65
C GLY A 38 1.96 6.04 -6.84
N THR A 39 1.96 5.93 -5.51
CA THR A 39 2.34 7.00 -4.59
C THR A 39 3.67 6.72 -3.94
N ASP A 40 4.38 7.77 -3.55
CA ASP A 40 5.57 7.62 -2.73
C ASP A 40 5.16 7.17 -1.32
N VAL A 41 5.69 6.03 -0.88
CA VAL A 41 5.48 5.48 0.47
C VAL A 41 6.71 5.70 1.37
N HIS A 42 7.64 6.54 0.92
CA HIS A 42 8.85 6.95 1.65
C HIS A 42 9.82 5.80 1.95
N LEU A 43 9.71 4.72 1.15
CA LEU A 43 10.63 3.59 1.12
C LEU A 43 11.34 3.55 -0.22
N THR A 44 12.59 3.09 -0.19
CA THR A 44 13.45 3.00 -1.36
C THR A 44 13.82 1.57 -1.68
N LEU A 45 13.93 1.27 -2.97
CA LEU A 45 14.50 0.06 -3.51
C LEU A 45 15.45 0.46 -4.63
N ASP A 46 16.62 -0.14 -4.65
CA ASP A 46 17.61 0.09 -5.68
C ASP A 46 17.09 -0.43 -7.03
N ARG A 47 17.29 0.32 -8.12
CA ARG A 47 16.96 -0.11 -9.48
C ARG A 47 18.08 0.25 -10.46
N VAL A 48 18.14 -0.43 -11.60
CA VAL A 48 19.10 -0.12 -12.66
C VAL A 48 18.86 1.29 -13.18
N ASP A 49 19.95 2.06 -13.23
CA ASP A 49 19.99 3.39 -13.81
C ASP A 49 19.58 3.32 -15.29
N PRO A 50 18.50 4.03 -15.71
CA PRO A 50 18.09 4.04 -17.10
C PRO A 50 19.12 4.71 -18.03
N ASP A 51 20.06 5.48 -17.49
CA ASP A 51 21.14 6.10 -18.27
C ASP A 51 22.17 5.05 -18.72
N GLN A 52 22.19 4.82 -20.04
CA GLN A 52 22.89 3.69 -20.70
C GLN A 52 24.43 3.70 -20.61
N GLY A 53 25.04 4.74 -20.04
CA GLY A 53 26.49 4.91 -20.02
C GLY A 53 27.22 3.90 -19.14
N ARG A 54 26.62 3.50 -18.01
CA ARG A 54 27.12 2.47 -17.08
C ARG A 54 25.97 1.88 -16.26
N PRO A 55 25.66 0.57 -16.37
CA PRO A 55 24.62 -0.05 -15.55
C PRO A 55 25.06 -0.02 -14.08
N ARG A 56 24.39 0.79 -13.28
CA ARG A 56 24.55 0.84 -11.82
C ARG A 56 23.18 0.80 -11.17
N LEU A 57 23.12 0.32 -9.94
CA LEU A 57 21.93 0.46 -9.13
C LEU A 57 21.87 1.84 -8.49
N ILE A 58 20.69 2.47 -8.53
CA ILE A 58 20.40 3.76 -7.90
C ILE A 58 19.24 3.62 -6.92
N PRO A 59 19.32 4.24 -5.72
CA PRO A 59 18.19 4.29 -4.80
C PRO A 59 16.99 4.96 -5.45
N SER A 60 15.86 4.27 -5.50
CA SER A 60 14.64 4.75 -6.15
C SER A 60 13.42 4.51 -5.28
N ARG A 61 12.39 5.35 -5.42
CA ARG A 61 11.12 5.16 -4.70
C ARG A 61 10.46 3.88 -5.22
N LEU A 62 9.74 3.15 -4.37
CA LEU A 62 9.06 1.92 -4.79
C LEU A 62 8.16 2.13 -6.02
N LYS A 63 7.43 3.26 -6.07
CA LYS A 63 6.56 3.58 -7.22
C LYS A 63 7.29 3.71 -8.56
N ASP A 64 8.62 3.90 -8.56
CA ASP A 64 9.45 4.07 -9.75
C ASP A 64 10.18 2.77 -10.16
N VAL A 65 10.09 1.71 -9.36
CA VAL A 65 10.67 0.40 -9.70
C VAL A 65 9.61 -0.44 -10.44
N PRO A 66 9.93 -1.16 -11.53
CA PRO A 66 8.97 -2.02 -12.21
C PRO A 66 8.43 -3.10 -11.27
N HIS A 67 7.11 -3.18 -11.15
CA HIS A 67 6.47 -4.17 -10.30
C HIS A 67 5.03 -4.46 -10.71
N PHE A 68 4.44 -5.48 -10.10
CA PHE A 68 3.00 -5.73 -10.15
C PHE A 68 2.50 -6.42 -8.88
N ILE A 69 1.20 -6.37 -8.61
CA ILE A 69 0.61 -7.21 -7.56
C ILE A 69 0.62 -8.66 -8.02
N PHE A 70 1.50 -9.45 -7.41
CA PHE A 70 1.68 -10.85 -7.70
C PHE A 70 0.57 -11.70 -7.08
N ALA A 71 0.25 -11.46 -5.81
CA ALA A 71 -0.71 -12.30 -5.09
C ALA A 71 -1.36 -11.61 -3.89
N LYS A 72 -2.36 -12.28 -3.32
CA LYS A 72 -2.90 -12.00 -1.98
C LYS A 72 -2.67 -13.20 -1.07
N ILE A 73 -2.62 -12.96 0.24
CA ILE A 73 -2.55 -14.03 1.24
C ILE A 73 -3.93 -14.68 1.41
N GLU A 74 -4.00 -16.00 1.41
CA GLU A 74 -5.24 -16.73 1.66
C GLU A 74 -5.73 -16.48 3.09
N GLY A 75 -7.02 -16.16 3.24
CA GLY A 75 -7.60 -15.79 4.53
C GLY A 75 -7.27 -14.37 5.02
N ALA A 76 -6.39 -13.64 4.31
CA ALA A 76 -6.02 -12.26 4.62
C ALA A 76 -5.96 -11.39 3.35
N ASN A 77 -7.12 -11.25 2.68
CA ASN A 77 -7.24 -10.51 1.41
C ASN A 77 -6.84 -9.02 1.45
N PHE A 78 -6.63 -8.47 2.65
CA PHE A 78 -6.14 -7.12 2.88
C PHE A 78 -4.60 -7.03 2.78
N ILE A 79 -3.88 -8.16 2.74
CA ILE A 79 -2.44 -8.24 2.53
C ILE A 79 -2.17 -8.67 1.08
N THR A 80 -1.36 -7.87 0.37
CA THR A 80 -0.94 -8.11 -1.00
C THR A 80 0.57 -8.34 -1.07
N PHE A 81 0.99 -9.28 -1.91
CA PHE A 81 2.36 -9.41 -2.38
C PHE A 81 2.54 -8.63 -3.68
N HIS A 82 3.50 -7.71 -3.68
CA HIS A 82 4.01 -7.02 -4.84
C HIS A 82 5.36 -7.65 -5.20
N LEU A 83 5.56 -7.90 -6.49
CA LEU A 83 6.80 -8.45 -7.00
C LEU A 83 7.53 -7.36 -7.79
N PHE A 84 8.69 -6.97 -7.28
CA PHE A 84 9.55 -5.92 -7.82
C PHE A 84 10.67 -6.51 -8.66
N PHE A 85 11.05 -5.79 -9.71
CA PHE A 85 12.13 -6.15 -10.63
C PHE A 85 13.14 -5.01 -10.79
N PRO A 86 14.09 -4.88 -9.83
CA PRO A 86 15.14 -3.86 -9.85
C PRO A 86 15.93 -3.76 -11.15
N HIS A 87 16.10 -4.88 -11.84
CA HIS A 87 16.96 -5.00 -13.01
C HIS A 87 16.26 -4.93 -14.36
N LEU A 88 14.93 -4.84 -14.37
CA LEU A 88 14.21 -4.63 -15.61
C LEU A 88 14.43 -3.20 -16.09
N PRO A 89 14.86 -3.00 -17.35
CA PRO A 89 15.05 -1.67 -17.90
C PRO A 89 13.72 -0.94 -17.93
N CYS A 90 13.71 0.28 -17.40
CA CYS A 90 12.50 1.08 -17.27
C CYS A 90 12.75 2.54 -17.62
N TYR A 91 12.04 3.03 -18.62
CA TYR A 91 12.06 4.44 -18.99
C TYR A 91 11.19 5.25 -18.00
N HIS A 92 11.47 6.55 -17.88
CA HIS A 92 10.74 7.45 -16.97
C HIS A 92 9.22 7.36 -17.21
N ASP A 93 8.43 7.44 -16.13
CA ASP A 93 6.97 7.31 -16.06
C ASP A 93 6.36 5.90 -16.22
N PHE A 94 7.18 4.88 -16.43
CA PHE A 94 6.73 3.50 -16.47
C PHE A 94 7.05 2.81 -15.13
N ASN A 95 6.06 2.21 -14.47
CA ASN A 95 6.27 1.35 -13.29
C ASN A 95 5.67 -0.03 -13.47
N ARG A 96 5.42 -0.38 -14.74
CA ARG A 96 4.67 -1.54 -15.19
C ARG A 96 5.61 -2.45 -15.97
N LEU A 97 5.24 -3.70 -16.10
CA LEU A 97 5.87 -4.60 -17.07
C LEU A 97 5.12 -4.49 -18.39
N THR A 98 5.82 -4.67 -19.51
CA THR A 98 5.17 -4.82 -20.82
C THR A 98 4.49 -6.18 -20.92
N ASP A 99 3.52 -6.34 -21.84
CA ASP A 99 2.89 -7.65 -22.11
C ASP A 99 3.93 -8.71 -22.55
N GLU A 100 5.02 -8.29 -23.21
CA GLU A 100 6.14 -9.16 -23.55
C GLU A 100 6.93 -9.60 -22.30
N GLN A 101 7.24 -8.68 -21.38
CA GLN A 101 7.89 -9.00 -20.11
C GLN A 101 7.00 -9.92 -19.26
N LEU A 102 5.70 -9.65 -19.16
CA LEU A 102 4.77 -10.51 -18.44
C LEU A 102 4.63 -11.89 -19.09
N SER A 103 4.59 -11.97 -20.43
CA SER A 103 4.60 -13.25 -21.13
C SER A 103 5.86 -14.06 -20.80
N ARG A 104 7.06 -13.44 -20.86
CA ARG A 104 8.31 -14.11 -20.49
C ARG A 104 8.30 -14.55 -19.02
N TRP A 105 7.86 -13.69 -18.11
CA TRP A 105 7.76 -14.00 -16.69
C TRP A 105 6.84 -15.20 -16.43
N PHE A 106 5.61 -15.15 -16.93
CA PHE A 106 4.62 -16.20 -16.66
C PHE A 106 4.91 -17.50 -17.41
N ASP A 107 5.21 -17.41 -18.70
CA ASP A 107 5.27 -18.58 -19.58
C ASP A 107 6.60 -19.33 -19.45
N ASN A 108 7.70 -18.62 -19.19
CA ASN A 108 9.05 -19.23 -19.14
C ASN A 108 9.55 -19.46 -17.71
N ILE A 109 9.03 -18.74 -16.71
CA ILE A 109 9.52 -18.80 -15.32
C ILE A 109 8.43 -19.34 -14.40
N PHE A 110 7.33 -18.58 -14.22
CA PHE A 110 6.37 -18.85 -13.16
C PHE A 110 5.54 -20.13 -13.38
N TYR A 111 4.85 -20.28 -14.51
CA TYR A 111 4.02 -21.47 -14.74
C TYR A 111 4.83 -22.77 -14.83
N PRO A 112 6.01 -22.80 -15.49
CA PRO A 112 6.88 -23.97 -15.41
C PRO A 112 7.28 -24.31 -13.97
N ALA A 113 7.65 -23.33 -13.15
CA ALA A 113 7.99 -23.56 -11.75
C ALA A 113 6.80 -24.12 -10.94
N VAL A 114 5.59 -23.61 -11.15
CA VAL A 114 4.36 -24.14 -10.54
C VAL A 114 4.11 -25.60 -10.93
N ARG A 115 4.26 -25.94 -12.23
CA ARG A 115 4.08 -27.31 -12.74
C ARG A 115 5.13 -28.30 -12.22
N GLN A 116 6.31 -27.81 -11.81
CA GLN A 116 7.36 -28.65 -11.20
C GLN A 116 7.09 -28.96 -9.72
N VAL A 117 6.32 -28.11 -9.02
CA VAL A 117 6.08 -28.24 -7.58
C VAL A 117 4.76 -28.94 -7.28
N TYR A 118 3.72 -28.63 -8.05
CA TYR A 118 2.36 -29.09 -7.78
C TYR A 118 1.92 -30.20 -8.73
N ASP A 119 1.24 -31.20 -8.18
CA ASP A 119 0.69 -32.33 -8.93
C ASP A 119 -0.32 -31.88 -9.98
N VAL A 120 -0.44 -32.64 -11.08
CA VAL A 120 -1.11 -32.34 -12.35
C VAL A 120 -2.56 -31.87 -12.17
N ASP A 121 -3.25 -32.36 -11.16
CA ASP A 121 -4.63 -31.97 -10.82
C ASP A 121 -4.77 -30.46 -10.54
N ARG A 122 -3.72 -29.78 -10.07
CA ARG A 122 -3.76 -28.33 -9.83
C ARG A 122 -3.46 -27.51 -11.09
N PRO A 123 -2.31 -27.72 -11.80
CA PRO A 123 -1.99 -26.96 -13.00
C PRO A 123 -3.03 -27.05 -14.11
N GLN A 124 -3.85 -28.11 -14.19
CA GLN A 124 -4.91 -28.21 -15.21
C GLN A 124 -5.96 -27.08 -15.11
N HIS A 125 -6.12 -26.48 -13.94
CA HIS A 125 -7.02 -25.35 -13.71
C HIS A 125 -6.36 -23.99 -13.88
N LEU A 126 -5.05 -23.95 -14.13
CA LEU A 126 -4.31 -22.71 -14.36
C LEU A 126 -4.33 -22.34 -15.84
N PRO A 127 -4.19 -21.05 -16.17
CA PRO A 127 -4.02 -20.63 -17.56
C PRO A 127 -2.81 -21.32 -18.19
N ALA A 128 -2.94 -21.72 -19.45
CA ALA A 128 -1.86 -22.31 -20.21
C ALA A 128 -0.69 -21.33 -20.43
N SER A 129 -1.01 -20.04 -20.55
CA SER A 129 -0.07 -18.93 -20.76
C SER A 129 -0.62 -17.59 -20.23
N TYR A 130 0.22 -16.57 -20.16
CA TYR A 130 -0.17 -15.19 -19.87
C TYR A 130 -1.23 -14.69 -20.86
N ARG A 131 -1.04 -14.99 -22.16
CA ARG A 131 -2.01 -14.59 -23.20
C ARG A 131 -3.38 -15.21 -22.97
N HIS A 132 -3.44 -16.49 -22.57
CA HIS A 132 -4.69 -17.14 -22.19
C HIS A 132 -5.30 -16.42 -20.98
N ALA A 133 -4.53 -16.22 -19.91
CA ALA A 133 -4.99 -15.53 -18.72
C ALA A 133 -5.57 -14.13 -19.02
N LEU A 134 -4.86 -13.34 -19.84
CA LEU A 134 -5.26 -12.01 -20.23
C LEU A 134 -6.55 -12.01 -21.07
N ALA A 135 -6.67 -12.94 -22.02
CA ALA A 135 -7.87 -13.12 -22.82
C ALA A 135 -9.09 -13.45 -21.95
N THR A 136 -8.95 -14.41 -21.02
CA THR A 136 -10.01 -14.76 -20.06
C THR A 136 -10.44 -13.56 -19.23
N CYS A 137 -9.49 -12.76 -18.73
CA CYS A 137 -9.81 -11.59 -17.92
C CYS A 137 -10.52 -10.48 -18.72
N ARG A 138 -10.23 -10.37 -20.02
CA ARG A 138 -10.84 -9.38 -20.92
C ARG A 138 -12.16 -9.86 -21.54
N ALA A 139 -12.46 -11.15 -21.49
CA ALA A 139 -13.61 -11.73 -22.18
C ALA A 139 -14.94 -10.99 -21.90
N PRO A 140 -15.33 -10.67 -20.64
CA PRO A 140 -16.58 -9.94 -20.42
C PRO A 140 -16.58 -8.51 -20.96
N GLN A 141 -15.41 -7.87 -21.05
CA GLN A 141 -15.31 -6.54 -21.66
C GLN A 141 -15.55 -6.58 -23.17
N VAL A 142 -15.36 -7.73 -23.81
CA VAL A 142 -15.47 -7.92 -25.26
C VAL A 142 -16.82 -8.53 -25.62
N GLU A 143 -17.21 -9.60 -24.93
CA GLU A 143 -18.42 -10.37 -25.21
C GLU A 143 -19.70 -9.69 -24.67
N ASP A 144 -19.67 -9.02 -23.50
CA ASP A 144 -20.85 -8.34 -22.95
C ASP A 144 -21.13 -6.97 -23.62
N ARG A 145 -20.43 -6.64 -24.72
CA ARG A 145 -20.61 -5.38 -25.48
C ARG A 145 -21.94 -5.25 -26.21
N LEU A 146 -22.90 -6.16 -25.97
CA LEU A 146 -24.23 -6.14 -26.57
C LEU A 146 -25.13 -4.99 -26.09
N LEU A 147 -24.73 -4.25 -25.05
CA LEU A 147 -25.47 -3.08 -24.55
C LEU A 147 -24.54 -1.87 -24.41
N GLU A 148 -24.90 -0.75 -25.04
CA GLU A 148 -24.33 0.58 -24.78
C GLU A 148 -24.63 0.97 -23.33
N THR A 149 -23.84 0.46 -22.39
CA THR A 149 -23.86 0.90 -21.01
C THR A 149 -22.69 1.87 -20.80
N PRO A 150 -22.92 3.05 -20.21
CA PRO A 150 -21.87 4.05 -19.97
C PRO A 150 -20.81 3.59 -18.95
N SER A 151 -21.00 2.44 -18.30
CA SER A 151 -20.02 1.85 -17.39
C SER A 151 -19.09 0.91 -18.14
N TYR A 152 -17.85 1.34 -18.38
CA TYR A 152 -16.74 0.44 -18.71
C TYR A 152 -16.66 -0.64 -17.62
N ARG A 153 -17.00 -1.90 -17.92
CA ARG A 153 -16.71 -3.00 -16.99
C ARG A 153 -15.20 -3.13 -16.86
N SER A 154 -14.68 -3.06 -15.64
CA SER A 154 -13.27 -3.36 -15.38
C SER A 154 -12.93 -4.77 -15.83
N GLN A 155 -11.69 -5.00 -16.28
CA GLN A 155 -11.14 -6.32 -16.57
C GLN A 155 -11.45 -7.26 -15.38
N LEU A 156 -11.96 -8.47 -15.65
CA LEU A 156 -12.18 -9.46 -14.60
C LEU A 156 -10.88 -9.73 -13.86
N ARG A 157 -10.97 -9.88 -12.54
CA ARG A 157 -9.83 -10.22 -11.71
C ARG A 157 -9.83 -11.72 -11.46
N MET A 158 -9.06 -12.46 -12.24
CA MET A 158 -8.82 -13.87 -11.99
C MET A 158 -7.69 -14.04 -10.97
N SER A 159 -7.89 -14.95 -10.02
CA SER A 159 -6.87 -15.34 -9.05
C SER A 159 -6.93 -16.83 -8.76
N TYR A 160 -5.78 -17.47 -8.62
CA TYR A 160 -5.68 -18.92 -8.46
C TYR A 160 -4.98 -19.25 -7.15
N PHE A 161 -5.53 -20.21 -6.42
CA PHE A 161 -5.02 -20.62 -5.12
C PHE A 161 -3.82 -21.56 -5.28
N LEU A 162 -2.72 -21.23 -4.61
CA LEU A 162 -1.58 -22.10 -4.38
C LEU A 162 -1.47 -22.38 -2.88
N PRO A 163 -1.46 -23.66 -2.47
CA PRO A 163 -1.43 -24.03 -1.08
C PRO A 163 -0.03 -23.77 -0.50
N PRO A 164 0.09 -23.62 0.83
CA PRO A 164 1.36 -23.27 1.47
C PRO A 164 2.42 -24.36 1.27
N GLN A 165 2.01 -25.63 1.17
CA GLN A 165 2.92 -26.73 0.88
C GLN A 165 3.58 -26.50 -0.49
N GLY A 166 4.90 -26.30 -0.51
CA GLY A 166 5.68 -26.10 -1.74
C GLY A 166 5.91 -24.65 -2.14
N LEU A 167 5.41 -23.63 -1.43
CA LEU A 167 5.67 -22.23 -1.78
C LEU A 167 7.15 -21.86 -1.74
N GLN A 168 7.90 -22.40 -0.78
CA GLN A 168 9.35 -22.21 -0.72
C GLN A 168 10.03 -22.85 -1.94
N GLN A 169 9.70 -24.11 -2.25
CA GLN A 169 10.25 -24.82 -3.40
C GLN A 169 9.89 -24.12 -4.72
N LEU A 170 8.67 -23.56 -4.83
CA LEU A 170 8.24 -22.75 -5.96
C LEU A 170 9.15 -21.53 -6.13
N TRP A 171 9.43 -20.83 -5.03
CA TRP A 171 10.30 -19.67 -5.05
C TRP A 171 11.73 -20.03 -5.45
N ASP A 172 12.28 -21.12 -4.91
CA ASP A 172 13.59 -21.63 -5.28
C ASP A 172 13.67 -21.97 -6.78
N ASN A 173 12.62 -22.59 -7.33
CA ASN A 173 12.52 -22.92 -8.75
C ASN A 173 12.42 -21.65 -9.63
N ILE A 174 11.70 -20.62 -9.17
CA ILE A 174 11.64 -19.31 -9.84
C ILE A 174 13.03 -18.68 -9.89
N LEU A 175 13.74 -18.63 -8.76
CA LEU A 175 15.09 -18.08 -8.68
C LEU A 175 16.08 -18.87 -9.55
N ALA A 176 15.94 -20.20 -9.63
CA ALA A 176 16.74 -21.04 -10.51
C ALA A 176 16.45 -20.78 -12.00
N ALA A 177 15.19 -20.59 -12.38
CA ALA A 177 14.77 -20.28 -13.74
C ALA A 177 15.27 -18.90 -14.20
N ILE A 178 15.28 -17.90 -13.32
CA ILE A 178 15.81 -16.55 -13.61
C ILE A 178 17.30 -16.58 -13.99
N ARG A 179 18.07 -17.55 -13.45
CA ARG A 179 19.50 -17.72 -13.77
C ARG A 179 19.73 -18.27 -15.18
N GLN A 180 18.70 -18.79 -15.85
CA GLN A 180 18.81 -19.33 -17.20
C GLN A 180 19.02 -18.22 -18.25
N PRO A 181 19.67 -18.52 -19.39
CA PRO A 181 19.83 -17.56 -20.47
C PRO A 181 18.48 -17.02 -20.96
N GLY A 182 18.38 -15.69 -21.14
CA GLY A 182 17.16 -15.02 -21.62
C GLY A 182 16.20 -14.51 -20.53
N SER A 183 16.48 -14.78 -19.25
CA SER A 183 15.69 -14.31 -18.10
C SER A 183 16.48 -13.46 -17.09
N GLN A 184 17.74 -13.14 -17.41
CA GLN A 184 18.67 -12.44 -16.52
C GLN A 184 18.27 -10.98 -16.21
N ASP A 185 17.37 -10.40 -17.00
CA ASP A 185 16.77 -9.09 -16.75
C ASP A 185 15.76 -9.11 -15.59
N PHE A 186 15.25 -10.29 -15.20
CA PHE A 186 14.43 -10.49 -14.00
C PHE A 186 15.26 -10.80 -12.74
N ARG A 187 16.59 -10.66 -12.77
CA ARG A 187 17.45 -11.00 -11.64
C ARG A 187 17.15 -10.17 -10.39
N ASP A 188 17.37 -10.80 -9.25
CA ASP A 188 17.14 -10.26 -7.91
C ASP A 188 15.72 -9.69 -7.72
N PRO A 189 14.67 -10.50 -7.98
CA PRO A 189 13.30 -10.07 -7.74
C PRO A 189 13.07 -9.90 -6.24
N GLU A 190 12.32 -8.87 -5.87
CA GLU A 190 12.06 -8.52 -4.47
C GLU A 190 10.56 -8.66 -4.17
N LEU A 191 10.23 -9.40 -3.12
CA LEU A 191 8.85 -9.57 -2.66
C LEU A 191 8.54 -8.57 -1.55
N PHE A 192 7.47 -7.81 -1.75
CA PHE A 192 7.02 -6.78 -0.83
C PHE A 192 5.58 -7.06 -0.39
N VAL A 193 5.36 -7.07 0.91
CA VAL A 193 4.04 -7.12 1.53
C VAL A 193 3.51 -5.73 1.78
N GLU A 194 2.25 -5.51 1.40
CA GLU A 194 1.49 -4.32 1.72
C GLU A 194 0.16 -4.72 2.34
N ALA A 195 -0.19 -4.07 3.44
CA ALA A 195 -1.53 -4.05 4.00
C ALA A 195 -1.96 -2.60 4.18
N LYS A 196 -3.08 -2.21 3.57
CA LYS A 196 -3.65 -0.85 3.69
C LYS A 196 -5.06 -0.90 4.21
N GLY A 197 -5.48 0.16 4.89
CA GLY A 197 -6.84 0.27 5.43
C GLY A 197 -7.08 -0.66 6.60
N THR A 198 -6.04 -0.95 7.39
CA THR A 198 -6.11 -1.85 8.55
C THR A 198 -6.52 -1.16 9.84
N LYS A 199 -6.87 0.14 9.76
CA LYS A 199 -7.16 1.03 10.88
C LYS A 199 -8.06 0.44 11.96
N LEU A 200 -9.14 -0.22 11.56
CA LEU A 200 -10.10 -0.84 12.50
C LEU A 200 -9.79 -2.31 12.79
N LEU A 201 -8.92 -2.94 11.99
CA LEU A 201 -8.68 -4.38 12.03
C LEU A 201 -8.00 -4.81 13.33
N PHE A 202 -7.11 -3.97 13.87
CA PHE A 202 -6.32 -4.27 15.06
C PHE A 202 -6.81 -3.58 16.33
N LYS A 203 -7.86 -2.77 16.25
CA LYS A 203 -8.53 -2.22 17.43
C LYS A 203 -9.36 -3.29 18.14
N TYR A 204 -9.51 -3.14 19.45
CA TYR A 204 -10.53 -3.85 20.20
C TYR A 204 -11.89 -3.17 20.02
N PRO A 205 -12.99 -3.93 19.89
CA PRO A 205 -14.31 -3.38 19.60
C PRO A 205 -14.93 -2.62 20.77
N ASP A 206 -14.62 -3.02 22.01
CA ASP A 206 -15.38 -2.59 23.19
C ASP A 206 -14.70 -1.48 24.02
N ALA A 207 -13.48 -1.10 23.65
CA ALA A 207 -12.74 -0.06 24.37
C ALA A 207 -11.70 0.65 23.48
N PRO A 208 -11.40 1.95 23.75
CA PRO A 208 -10.23 2.62 23.18
C PRO A 208 -8.99 1.77 23.44
N SER A 209 -8.27 1.44 22.37
CA SER A 209 -7.10 0.57 22.47
C SER A 209 -5.89 1.45 22.76
N ASP A 210 -5.21 1.20 23.87
CA ASP A 210 -3.87 1.77 24.08
C ASP A 210 -2.86 1.12 23.12
N LEU A 211 -1.65 1.67 23.06
CA LEU A 211 -0.63 1.20 22.12
C LEU A 211 -0.27 -0.28 22.35
N LEU A 212 -0.16 -0.71 23.61
CA LEU A 212 0.23 -2.09 23.92
C LEU A 212 -0.85 -3.06 23.43
N ALA A 213 -2.11 -2.78 23.74
CA ALA A 213 -3.25 -3.57 23.30
C ALA A 213 -3.29 -3.70 21.76
N VAL A 214 -3.14 -2.59 21.03
CA VAL A 214 -3.12 -2.64 19.54
C VAL A 214 -1.97 -3.49 19.04
N MET A 215 -0.77 -3.35 19.62
CA MET A 215 0.41 -4.10 19.21
C MET A 215 0.29 -5.59 19.52
N GLU A 216 -0.31 -5.98 20.65
CA GLU A 216 -0.61 -7.38 20.96
C GLU A 216 -1.66 -7.98 20.02
N SER A 217 -2.73 -7.22 19.72
CA SER A 217 -3.72 -7.67 18.73
C SER A 217 -3.11 -7.79 17.35
N PHE A 218 -2.22 -6.87 16.97
CA PHE A 218 -1.48 -6.89 15.72
C PHE A 218 -0.61 -8.13 15.62
N ASP A 219 0.23 -8.35 16.63
CA ASP A 219 1.15 -9.48 16.70
C ASP A 219 0.39 -10.80 16.57
N SER A 220 -0.65 -10.98 17.39
CA SER A 220 -1.47 -12.20 17.40
C SER A 220 -2.20 -12.45 16.08
N LYS A 221 -2.75 -11.40 15.44
CA LYS A 221 -3.49 -11.55 14.18
C LYS A 221 -2.54 -11.77 13.00
N LEU A 222 -1.39 -11.10 12.97
CA LEU A 222 -0.47 -11.18 11.84
C LEU A 222 0.28 -12.51 11.82
N HIS A 223 0.72 -13.03 12.97
CA HIS A 223 1.35 -14.35 13.08
C HIS A 223 0.46 -15.52 12.64
N ARG A 224 -0.87 -15.33 12.57
CA ARG A 224 -1.79 -16.35 12.04
C ARG A 224 -1.72 -16.48 10.53
N VAL A 225 -1.30 -15.42 9.83
CA VAL A 225 -1.39 -15.34 8.36
C VAL A 225 -0.04 -15.10 7.69
N LEU A 226 0.93 -14.57 8.44
CA LEU A 226 2.31 -14.36 8.04
C LEU A 226 3.28 -15.11 8.95
N ASP A 227 4.19 -15.85 8.34
CA ASP A 227 5.36 -16.44 8.99
C ASP A 227 6.49 -15.41 9.01
N PHE A 228 6.80 -14.91 10.21
CA PHE A 228 7.81 -13.87 10.42
C PHE A 228 9.23 -14.36 10.22
N SER A 229 9.48 -15.68 10.12
CA SER A 229 10.81 -16.18 9.76
C SER A 229 11.23 -15.78 8.34
N HIS A 230 10.26 -15.51 7.48
CA HIS A 230 10.46 -15.02 6.10
C HIS A 230 10.42 -13.48 5.99
N VAL A 231 10.13 -12.75 7.07
CA VAL A 231 10.02 -11.29 7.06
C VAL A 231 11.39 -10.64 7.29
N CYS A 232 11.80 -9.74 6.39
CA CYS A 232 13.00 -8.93 6.58
C CYS A 232 12.76 -7.87 7.66
N SER A 233 13.11 -8.18 8.92
CA SER A 233 12.83 -7.31 10.07
C SER A 233 13.40 -5.89 9.96
N ASP A 234 14.55 -5.71 9.30
CA ASP A 234 15.19 -4.41 9.03
C ASP A 234 14.51 -3.60 7.92
N ARG A 235 13.61 -4.24 7.16
CA ARG A 235 12.81 -3.67 6.08
C ARG A 235 11.32 -3.89 6.29
N PHE A 236 10.88 -3.97 7.55
CA PHE A 236 9.46 -4.10 7.92
C PHE A 236 9.01 -2.89 8.73
N TYR A 237 7.95 -2.24 8.27
CA TYR A 237 7.49 -0.94 8.71
C TYR A 237 6.00 -0.99 9.06
N ILE A 238 5.64 -0.37 10.18
CA ILE A 238 4.27 -0.32 10.71
C ILE A 238 3.87 1.14 10.82
N ASP A 239 2.74 1.50 10.22
CA ASP A 239 2.15 2.84 10.31
C ASP A 239 1.20 2.90 11.50
N VAL A 240 1.68 3.52 12.59
CA VAL A 240 0.95 3.59 13.86
C VAL A 240 0.20 4.91 13.98
N GLY A 241 -1.12 4.83 14.02
CA GLY A 241 -2.01 5.95 14.26
C GLY A 241 -2.20 6.21 15.76
N LYS A 242 -2.19 7.49 16.14
CA LYS A 242 -2.62 7.96 17.47
C LYS A 242 -3.74 8.97 17.31
N GLU A 243 -4.87 8.69 17.95
CA GLU A 243 -6.08 9.48 17.85
C GLU A 243 -6.43 10.11 19.20
N THR A 244 -6.87 11.37 19.16
CA THR A 244 -7.50 12.02 20.30
C THR A 244 -8.97 12.18 19.98
N CYS A 245 -9.81 11.38 20.63
CA CYS A 245 -11.24 11.31 20.41
C CYS A 245 -11.97 12.18 21.44
N PRO A 246 -13.05 12.87 21.03
CA PRO A 246 -14.00 13.44 21.98
C PRO A 246 -14.55 12.35 22.91
N PRO A 247 -14.86 12.68 24.17
CA PRO A 247 -15.48 11.72 25.08
C PRO A 247 -16.77 11.14 24.47
N HIS A 248 -16.93 9.83 24.54
CA HIS A 248 -18.12 9.14 24.05
C HIS A 248 -19.32 9.49 24.95
N SER A 249 -20.36 10.10 24.37
CA SER A 249 -21.69 10.10 24.98
C SER A 249 -22.27 8.71 24.75
N GLY A 250 -22.58 7.96 25.82
CA GLY A 250 -23.17 6.62 25.73
C GLY A 250 -24.50 6.58 24.95
N PRO A 251 -25.08 5.39 24.72
CA PRO A 251 -26.33 5.26 23.99
C PRO A 251 -27.41 6.12 24.64
N VAL A 252 -28.02 6.98 23.83
CA VAL A 252 -29.18 7.81 24.22
C VAL A 252 -30.24 6.86 24.76
N ALA A 253 -30.46 6.88 26.08
CA ALA A 253 -31.69 6.34 26.64
C ALA A 253 -32.82 7.08 25.93
N ARG A 254 -33.64 6.33 25.18
CA ARG A 254 -34.71 6.86 24.31
C ARG A 254 -35.74 7.73 25.04
N ASP A 255 -35.67 7.78 26.37
CA ASP A 255 -36.57 8.55 27.21
C ASP A 255 -35.78 9.53 28.07
N SER A 256 -35.40 10.68 27.51
CA SER A 256 -35.33 11.93 28.27
C SER A 256 -35.06 13.12 27.35
N ASN A 257 -35.80 14.18 27.62
CA ASN A 257 -35.87 15.44 26.89
C ASN A 257 -34.60 16.30 27.12
N VAL A 258 -33.40 15.77 26.86
CA VAL A 258 -32.11 16.34 27.31
C VAL A 258 -31.14 16.52 26.14
N SER A 259 -30.71 17.77 25.95
CA SER A 259 -29.64 18.30 25.08
C SER A 259 -29.03 17.35 24.05
N SER A 260 -29.31 17.61 22.78
CA SER A 260 -28.55 17.11 21.63
C SER A 260 -27.06 17.39 21.85
N HIS A 261 -26.27 16.37 22.15
CA HIS A 261 -24.82 16.52 22.19
C HIS A 261 -24.33 16.77 20.77
N GLU A 262 -23.77 17.95 20.53
CA GLU A 262 -23.24 18.35 19.22
C GLU A 262 -22.08 17.45 18.81
N ALA A 263 -22.01 17.09 17.53
CA ALA A 263 -20.87 16.36 16.98
C ALA A 263 -19.60 17.22 17.12
N GLN A 264 -18.53 16.63 17.65
CA GLN A 264 -17.27 17.33 17.92
C GLN A 264 -16.11 16.71 17.14
N THR A 265 -15.18 17.57 16.73
CA THR A 265 -13.87 17.15 16.18
C THR A 265 -12.80 18.10 16.67
N TYR A 266 -11.58 17.59 16.86
CA TYR A 266 -10.44 18.40 17.29
C TYR A 266 -9.60 18.81 16.09
N LEU A 267 -9.33 20.11 16.00
CA LEU A 267 -8.45 20.68 14.99
C LEU A 267 -7.09 21.03 15.60
N TRP A 268 -6.03 20.75 14.85
CA TRP A 268 -4.68 21.15 15.23
C TRP A 268 -4.45 22.63 14.98
N ARG A 269 -4.07 23.39 16.02
CA ARG A 269 -3.53 24.74 15.85
C ARG A 269 -2.08 24.67 15.35
N ARG A 270 -1.73 25.55 14.41
CA ARG A 270 -0.38 25.65 13.83
C ARG A 270 0.73 25.78 14.88
N CYS A 271 0.48 26.53 15.96
CA CYS A 271 1.45 26.68 17.05
C CYS A 271 1.69 25.36 17.82
N CYS A 272 0.66 24.53 17.98
CA CYS A 272 0.76 23.24 18.65
C CYS A 272 1.55 22.24 17.81
N ILE A 273 1.30 22.18 16.50
CA ILE A 273 2.07 21.34 15.57
C ILE A 273 3.56 21.73 15.61
N ARG A 274 3.87 23.02 15.54
CA ARG A 274 5.26 23.52 15.61
C ARG A 274 5.93 23.15 16.92
N ARG A 275 5.22 23.29 18.04
CA ARG A 275 5.75 22.88 19.36
C ARG A 275 6.02 21.38 19.40
N HIS A 276 5.12 20.57 18.85
CA HIS A 276 5.28 19.12 18.80
C HIS A 276 6.49 18.73 17.94
N LEU A 277 6.70 19.35 16.78
CA LEU A 277 7.90 19.13 15.97
C LEU A 277 9.19 19.50 16.72
N ASN A 278 9.20 20.67 17.36
CA ASN A 278 10.35 21.08 18.15
C ASN A 278 10.67 20.08 19.25
N GLN A 279 9.67 19.44 19.86
CA GLN A 279 9.90 18.36 20.82
C GLN A 279 10.40 17.09 20.15
N LEU A 280 9.78 16.68 19.04
CA LEU A 280 10.13 15.47 18.30
C LEU A 280 11.59 15.48 17.78
N TYR A 281 12.09 16.66 17.43
CA TYR A 281 13.44 16.87 16.90
C TYR A 281 14.41 17.50 17.91
N ASP A 282 14.11 17.48 19.22
CA ASP A 282 14.99 18.02 20.27
C ASP A 282 15.44 19.49 20.00
N GLY A 283 14.53 20.31 19.47
CA GLY A 283 14.76 21.70 19.07
C GLY A 283 15.35 21.90 17.68
N ASN A 284 15.84 20.84 17.04
CA ASN A 284 16.52 20.86 15.74
C ASN A 284 15.58 20.46 14.60
N THR A 285 14.43 21.12 14.50
CA THR A 285 13.43 20.83 13.47
C THR A 285 14.02 21.00 12.06
N PRO A 286 13.82 20.05 11.14
CA PRO A 286 14.32 20.15 9.77
C PRO A 286 13.80 21.40 9.04
N LYS A 287 14.65 22.00 8.20
CA LYS A 287 14.31 23.20 7.41
C LYS A 287 13.47 22.89 6.17
N SER A 288 13.56 21.67 5.66
CA SER A 288 12.84 21.17 4.48
C SER A 288 11.96 19.98 4.86
N ASP A 289 11.10 19.57 3.93
CA ASP A 289 10.30 18.33 3.99
C ASP A 289 9.23 18.30 5.09
N GLN A 290 8.91 19.48 5.63
CA GLN A 290 7.78 19.73 6.53
C GLN A 290 6.71 20.49 5.75
N ASN A 291 5.62 19.81 5.38
CA ASN A 291 4.55 20.43 4.60
C ASN A 291 3.34 20.69 5.47
N PHE A 292 3.06 21.96 5.75
CA PHE A 292 1.83 22.38 6.43
C PHE A 292 0.74 22.67 5.41
N TYR A 293 -0.46 22.19 5.67
CA TYR A 293 -1.63 22.47 4.86
C TYR A 293 -2.78 22.96 5.73
N HIS A 294 -3.50 23.96 5.23
CA HIS A 294 -4.66 24.52 5.93
C HIS A 294 -5.84 23.54 5.87
N GLU A 295 -6.54 23.39 6.99
CA GLU A 295 -7.77 22.61 7.07
C GLU A 295 -8.96 23.55 7.35
N SER A 296 -10.13 23.18 6.83
CA SER A 296 -11.40 23.87 7.08
C SER A 296 -11.41 25.38 6.75
N MET A 297 -10.59 25.81 5.78
CA MET A 297 -10.42 27.24 5.42
C MET A 297 -10.00 28.14 6.60
N LEU A 298 -9.42 27.56 7.65
CA LEU A 298 -8.96 28.29 8.82
C LEU A 298 -7.48 28.66 8.68
N ARG A 299 -7.15 29.93 8.94
CA ARG A 299 -5.76 30.44 8.85
C ARG A 299 -4.80 29.71 9.78
N ASP A 300 -5.23 29.45 11.02
CA ASP A 300 -4.35 28.99 12.09
C ASP A 300 -4.56 27.50 12.45
N ALA A 301 -5.45 26.80 11.73
CA ALA A 301 -5.67 25.37 11.88
C ALA A 301 -5.26 24.61 10.61
N GLY A 302 -4.77 23.38 10.78
CA GLY A 302 -4.30 22.60 9.65
C GLY A 302 -3.63 21.31 10.05
N GLY A 303 -3.24 20.54 9.05
CA GLY A 303 -2.42 19.36 9.22
C GLY A 303 -1.00 19.60 8.75
N MET A 304 -0.15 18.61 8.95
CA MET A 304 1.23 18.65 8.52
C MET A 304 1.79 17.26 8.28
N THR A 305 2.64 17.14 7.26
CA THR A 305 3.48 15.97 7.02
C THR A 305 4.94 16.30 7.34
N THR A 306 5.71 15.29 7.78
CA THR A 306 7.14 15.40 8.04
C THR A 306 7.87 14.18 7.49
N LEU A 307 8.83 14.40 6.59
CA LEU A 307 9.80 13.37 6.25
C LEU A 307 10.99 13.47 7.19
N THR A 308 11.39 12.33 7.73
CA THR A 308 12.47 12.28 8.69
C THR A 308 13.82 12.30 7.96
N PRO A 309 14.70 13.28 8.19
CA PRO A 309 15.97 13.36 7.48
C PRO A 309 16.83 12.11 7.73
N PRO A 310 17.53 11.58 6.71
CA PRO A 310 18.36 10.37 6.84
C PRO A 310 19.38 10.43 7.98
N SER A 311 19.93 11.62 8.24
CA SER A 311 20.93 11.86 9.29
C SER A 311 20.34 12.07 10.69
N SER A 312 19.02 12.12 10.84
CA SER A 312 18.38 12.39 12.13
C SER A 312 18.37 11.16 13.05
N ARG A 313 18.27 11.42 14.37
CA ARG A 313 18.11 10.37 15.39
C ARG A 313 16.84 9.54 15.17
N LEU A 314 15.75 10.18 14.74
CA LEU A 314 14.49 9.52 14.45
C LEU A 314 14.63 8.51 13.30
N CYS A 315 15.34 8.87 12.23
CA CYS A 315 15.60 7.97 11.11
C CYS A 315 16.43 6.76 11.54
N ARG A 316 17.45 6.99 12.38
CA ARG A 316 18.25 5.89 12.97
C ARG A 316 17.43 5.02 13.92
N GLY A 317 16.42 5.59 14.57
CA GLY A 317 15.46 4.90 15.41
C GLY A 317 14.29 4.25 14.65
N GLY A 318 14.31 4.25 13.31
CA GLY A 318 13.30 3.58 12.48
C GLY A 318 12.09 4.44 12.08
N ILE A 319 12.00 5.70 12.51
CA ILE A 319 10.92 6.61 12.10
C ILE A 319 11.28 7.23 10.75
N ARG A 320 10.48 6.94 9.71
CA ARG A 320 10.70 7.44 8.34
C ARG A 320 9.84 8.65 7.99
N TYR A 321 8.60 8.65 8.47
CA TYR A 321 7.59 9.63 8.12
C TYR A 321 6.66 9.87 9.31
N GLY A 322 6.08 11.06 9.38
CA GLY A 322 5.06 11.41 10.36
C GLY A 322 3.99 12.29 9.75
N GLN A 323 2.77 12.17 10.28
CA GLN A 323 1.64 13.00 9.88
C GLN A 323 0.83 13.43 11.10
N MET A 324 0.38 14.69 11.09
CA MET A 324 -0.56 15.23 12.06
C MET A 324 -1.74 15.83 11.30
N TYR A 325 -2.95 15.37 11.58
CA TYR A 325 -4.17 15.89 10.98
C TYR A 325 -5.37 15.69 11.93
N SER A 326 -6.47 16.34 11.59
CA SER A 326 -7.75 16.19 12.30
C SER A 326 -8.47 14.92 11.86
N LEU A 327 -9.09 14.17 12.77
CA LEU A 327 -9.71 12.86 12.47
C LEU A 327 -10.74 12.94 11.34
N THR A 328 -11.53 14.02 11.32
CA THR A 328 -12.57 14.24 10.31
C THR A 328 -11.96 14.79 9.03
N LYS A 329 -11.65 13.92 8.08
CA LYS A 329 -11.23 14.31 6.71
C LYS A 329 -12.41 14.44 5.75
N GLU A 330 -13.50 13.71 6.01
CA GLU A 330 -14.63 13.51 5.09
C GLU A 330 -15.35 14.81 4.69
N MET A 331 -15.27 15.87 5.50
CA MET A 331 -15.86 17.17 5.15
C MET A 331 -15.22 17.80 3.90
N ILE A 332 -13.95 17.47 3.61
CA ILE A 332 -13.17 18.07 2.53
C ILE A 332 -12.44 17.03 1.67
N ASP A 333 -12.60 15.74 1.97
CA ASP A 333 -11.96 14.62 1.28
C ASP A 333 -13.02 13.58 0.92
N ALA A 334 -13.37 13.50 -0.37
CA ALA A 334 -14.20 12.44 -0.92
C ALA A 334 -13.33 11.51 -1.77
N ALA A 335 -12.88 10.40 -1.18
CA ALA A 335 -12.02 9.41 -1.85
C ALA A 335 -10.75 10.03 -2.47
N ARG A 336 -10.06 10.88 -1.71
CA ARG A 336 -8.89 11.68 -2.10
C ARG A 336 -9.18 12.78 -3.13
N THR A 337 -10.44 13.09 -3.36
CA THR A 337 -10.88 14.23 -4.17
C THR A 337 -11.22 15.39 -3.24
N PHE A 338 -10.47 16.48 -3.34
CA PHE A 338 -10.71 17.65 -2.50
C PHE A 338 -11.41 18.77 -3.30
N PRO A 339 -12.29 19.56 -2.66
CA PRO A 339 -12.87 20.75 -3.27
C PRO A 339 -11.79 21.68 -3.85
N PHE A 340 -12.12 22.35 -4.96
CA PHE A 340 -11.27 23.38 -5.61
C PHE A 340 -9.92 22.88 -6.15
N GLN A 341 -9.72 21.56 -6.29
CA GLN A 341 -8.52 21.01 -6.94
C GLN A 341 -8.57 21.08 -8.47
N ASN A 342 -9.75 21.19 -9.07
CA ASN A 342 -9.87 21.30 -10.53
C ASN A 342 -9.37 22.70 -10.98
N PRO A 343 -8.24 22.79 -11.70
CA PRO A 343 -7.69 24.06 -12.15
C PRO A 343 -8.64 24.82 -13.10
N ASP A 344 -9.49 24.11 -13.84
CA ASP A 344 -10.46 24.71 -14.76
C ASP A 344 -11.58 25.46 -14.01
N LEU A 345 -11.85 25.08 -12.75
CA LEU A 345 -12.82 25.75 -11.90
C LEU A 345 -12.23 27.00 -11.22
N ARG A 346 -10.93 27.28 -11.34
CA ARG A 346 -10.31 28.49 -10.77
C ARG A 346 -10.87 29.77 -11.37
N HIS A 347 -11.26 29.75 -12.65
CA HIS A 347 -11.86 30.89 -13.33
C HIS A 347 -13.29 31.22 -12.87
N MET A 348 -13.95 30.29 -12.16
CA MET A 348 -15.24 30.54 -11.52
C MET A 348 -15.10 31.21 -10.16
N ALA A 349 -13.90 31.19 -9.56
CA ALA A 349 -13.61 31.83 -8.28
C ALA A 349 -13.11 33.28 -8.42
N LEU A 350 -12.91 33.79 -9.65
CA LEU A 350 -12.59 35.19 -9.90
C LEU A 350 -13.87 36.03 -9.81
N ASP A 351 -13.78 37.13 -9.06
CA ASP A 351 -14.81 38.16 -9.02
C ASP A 351 -15.17 38.59 -10.45
N PRO A 352 -16.47 38.65 -10.83
CA PRO A 352 -16.88 39.18 -12.14
C PRO A 352 -16.31 40.56 -12.46
N GLN A 353 -15.95 41.36 -11.45
CA GLN A 353 -15.31 42.67 -11.60
C GLN A 353 -13.81 42.61 -11.94
N LEU A 354 -13.18 41.45 -11.79
CA LEU A 354 -11.77 41.18 -12.12
C LEU A 354 -11.61 40.41 -13.45
N ARG A 355 -12.70 40.26 -14.22
CA ARG A 355 -12.70 39.60 -15.55
C ARG A 355 -12.39 40.56 -16.69
#